data_AF-A0A352CP39-F1
#
_entry.id   AF-A0A352CP39-F1
#
_cell.length_a   1.000
_cell.length_b   1.000
_cell.length_c   1.000
_cell.angle_alpha   90.00
_cell.angle_beta   90.00
_cell.angle_gamma   90.00
#
_symmetry.space_group_name_H-M   'P 1'
#
loop_
_entity.id
_entity.type
_entity.pdbx_description
1 polymer ?
#
loop_
_entity_poly.entity_id
_entity_poly.type
_entity_poly.pdbx_seq_one_letter_code
_entity_poly.pdbx_strand_id
1 'polypeptide(L)' 'MQNLEEYKGVFVFAQQVDNKVSGIAYELLGKARDLAEPLNAQVTAVLIGSDVKGLCDSLAEYGADRVIVVDDPELK' A
#
# COMPACT_ATOMS: atom_id res chain seq x y z
N MET A 1 26.12 11.80 1.27
CA MET A 1 25.63 10.43 1.43
C MET A 1 24.45 10.51 2.38
N GLN A 2 23.24 10.14 1.96
CA GLN A 2 22.07 10.24 2.84
C GLN A 2 22.19 9.27 4.02
N ASN A 3 21.80 9.71 5.21
CA ASN A 3 21.79 8.89 6.41
C ASN A 3 20.58 7.94 6.37
N LEU A 4 20.77 6.66 6.72
CA LEU A 4 19.71 5.65 6.73
C LEU A 4 18.55 5.99 7.68
N GLU A 5 18.83 6.77 8.72
CA GLU A 5 17.83 7.22 9.70
C GLU A 5 16.80 8.20 9.12
N GLU A 6 17.04 8.76 7.93
CA GLU A 6 16.13 9.69 7.26
C GLU A 6 14.97 8.98 6.54
N TYR A 7 15.07 7.67 6.29
CA TYR A 7 14.01 6.92 5.62
C TYR A 7 12.80 6.74 6.55
N LYS A 8 11.63 7.17 6.07
CA LYS A 8 10.36 7.08 6.80
C LYS A 8 9.24 6.62 5.88
N GLY A 9 8.25 5.94 6.46
CA GLY A 9 7.05 5.48 5.78
C GLY A 9 6.50 4.22 6.42
N VAL A 10 5.18 4.09 6.39
CA VAL A 10 4.49 2.85 6.78
C VAL A 10 4.02 2.18 5.50
N PHE A 11 4.43 0.94 5.27
CA PHE A 11 4.10 0.22 4.04
C PHE A 11 3.13 -0.90 4.37
N VAL A 12 2.06 -1.00 3.58
CA VAL A 12 1.07 -2.09 3.68
C VAL A 12 1.10 -2.87 2.38
N PHE A 13 1.35 -4.18 2.47
CA PHE A 13 1.18 -5.06 1.33
C PHE A 13 -0.32 -5.25 1.05
N ALA A 14 -0.78 -4.72 -0.08
CA ALA A 14 -2.16 -4.82 -0.52
C ALA A 14 -2.36 -6.15 -1.25
N GLN A 15 -2.49 -7.24 -0.49
CA GLN A 15 -2.73 -8.56 -1.05
C GLN A 15 -4.00 -8.55 -1.91
N GLN A 16 -3.87 -9.04 -3.14
CA GLN A 16 -4.97 -9.31 -4.05
C GLN A 16 -5.02 -10.80 -4.40
N VAL A 17 -6.22 -11.31 -4.61
CA VAL A 17 -6.48 -12.63 -5.20
C VAL A 17 -7.54 -12.43 -6.26
N ASP A 18 -7.32 -12.95 -7.47
CA ASP A 18 -8.23 -12.79 -8.61
C ASP A 18 -8.64 -11.32 -8.86
N ASN A 19 -7.66 -10.40 -8.80
CA ASN A 19 -7.87 -8.95 -8.95
C ASN A 19 -8.87 -8.37 -7.94
N LYS A 20 -8.95 -8.97 -6.75
CA LYS A 20 -9.71 -8.45 -5.63
C LYS A 20 -8.80 -8.27 -4.43
N VAL A 21 -8.70 -7.03 -3.96
CA VAL A 21 -7.97 -6.72 -2.72
C VAL A 21 -8.65 -7.40 -1.53
N SER A 22 -7.86 -8.05 -0.69
CA SER A 22 -8.32 -8.69 0.54
C SER A 22 -8.86 -7.67 1.54
N GLY A 23 -9.92 -8.01 2.27
CA GLY A 23 -10.46 -7.18 3.35
C GLY A 23 -9.42 -6.82 4.41
N ILE A 24 -8.49 -7.74 4.68
CA ILE A 24 -7.40 -7.54 5.65
C ILE A 24 -6.49 -6.39 5.22
N ALA A 25 -6.23 -6.22 3.92
CA ALA A 25 -5.40 -5.12 3.44
C ALA A 25 -6.03 -3.75 3.77
N TYR A 26 -7.35 -3.64 3.68
CA TYR A 26 -8.08 -2.43 4.06
C TYR A 26 -8.02 -2.16 5.57
N GLU A 27 -8.19 -3.19 6.40
CA GLU A 27 -8.05 -3.06 7.86
C GLU A 27 -6.63 -2.61 8.25
N LEU A 28 -5.61 -3.17 7.57
CA LEU A 28 -4.21 -2.79 7.79
C LEU A 28 -3.92 -1.36 7.33
N LEU A 29 -4.51 -0.87 6.24
CA LEU A 29 -4.38 0.53 5.83
C LEU A 29 -4.97 1.48 6.88
N GLY A 30 -6.14 1.13 7.43
CA GLY A 30 -6.73 1.86 8.54
C GLY A 30 -5.79 1.91 9.75
N LYS A 31 -5.20 0.77 10.15
CA LYS A 31 -4.26 0.75 11.29
C LYS A 31 -2.92 1.42 10.98
N ALA A 32 -2.48 1.40 9.72
CA ALA A 32 -1.27 2.06 9.28
C ALA A 32 -1.36 3.58 9.43
N ARG A 33 -2.55 4.18 9.26
CA ARG A 33 -2.79 5.60 9.55
C ARG A 33 -2.49 5.95 10.99
N ASP A 34 -3.05 5.18 11.94
CA ASP A 34 -2.78 5.39 13.37
C ASP A 34 -1.29 5.30 13.70
N LEU A 35 -0.55 4.42 13.00
CA LEU A 35 0.89 4.27 13.18
C LEU A 35 1.69 5.41 12.53
N ALA A 36 1.25 5.90 11.37
CA ALA A 36 1.96 6.88 10.58
C ALA A 36 1.84 8.30 11.15
N GLU A 37 0.73 8.61 11.82
CA GLU A 37 0.47 9.92 12.45
C GLU A 37 1.56 10.35 13.45
N PRO A 38 1.88 9.59 14.52
CA PRO A 38 2.93 10.00 15.47
C PRO A 38 4.34 9.99 14.85
N LEU A 39 4.54 9.29 13.74
CA LEU A 39 5.81 9.23 13.01
C LEU A 39 5.97 10.39 12.01
N ASN A 40 4.90 11.17 11.77
CA ASN A 40 4.80 12.15 10.70
C ASN A 40 5.26 11.55 9.36
N ALA A 41 4.73 10.38 9.03
CA ALA A 41 5.12 9.58 7.87
C ALA A 41 3.92 9.31 6.94
N GLN A 42 4.19 8.92 5.70
CA GLN A 42 3.16 8.53 4.73
C GLN A 42 2.82 7.04 4.84
N VAL A 43 1.56 6.70 4.61
CA VAL A 43 1.10 5.32 4.39
C VAL A 43 1.19 5.00 2.89
N THR A 44 1.98 3.99 2.54
CA THR A 44 2.13 3.49 1.17
C THR A 44 1.53 2.10 1.04
N ALA A 45 0.51 1.93 0.21
CA ALA A 45 0.07 0.62 -0.22
C ALA A 45 1.02 0.08 -1.30
N VAL A 46 1.38 -1.20 -1.22
CA VAL A 46 2.16 -1.92 -2.24
C VAL A 46 1.24 -2.96 -2.88
N LEU A 47 0.84 -2.70 -4.12
CA LEU A 47 -0.04 -3.54 -4.91
C LEU A 47 0.77 -4.25 -6.00
N ILE A 48 0.72 -5.58 -5.99
CA ILE A 48 1.51 -6.44 -6.88
C ILE A 48 0.56 -7.42 -7.56
N GLY A 49 0.63 -7.51 -8.89
CA GLY A 49 -0.14 -8.49 -9.65
C GLY A 49 -0.12 -8.21 -11.16
N SER A 50 -1.11 -8.75 -11.87
CA SER A 50 -1.31 -8.54 -13.31
C SER A 50 -2.66 -7.86 -13.53
N ASP A 51 -2.68 -6.76 -14.30
CA ASP A 51 -3.88 -5.97 -14.58
C ASP A 51 -4.57 -5.45 -13.29
N VAL A 52 -3.75 -5.01 -12.33
CA VAL A 52 -4.19 -4.63 -10.99
C VAL A 52 -4.36 -3.12 -10.82
N LYS A 53 -3.92 -2.31 -11.78
CA LYS A 53 -3.94 -0.84 -11.68
C LYS A 53 -5.31 -0.27 -11.32
N GLY A 54 -6.40 -0.91 -11.76
CA GLY A 54 -7.78 -0.50 -11.44
C GLY A 54 -8.15 -0.59 -9.95
N LEU A 55 -7.33 -1.24 -9.11
CA LEU A 55 -7.56 -1.39 -7.68
C LEU A 55 -6.93 -0.26 -6.83
N CYS A 56 -6.23 0.69 -7.45
CA CYS A 56 -5.55 1.76 -6.71
C CYS A 56 -6.50 2.70 -5.99
N ASP A 57 -7.63 3.01 -6.62
CA ASP A 57 -8.60 3.98 -6.08
C ASP A 57 -9.17 3.49 -4.74
N SER A 58 -9.50 2.19 -4.65
CA SER A 58 -9.98 1.63 -3.37
C SER A 58 -8.90 1.64 -2.30
N LEU A 59 -7.62 1.43 -2.63
CA LEU A 59 -6.55 1.53 -1.63
C LEU A 59 -6.39 2.96 -1.11
N ALA A 60 -6.56 3.96 -1.97
CA ALA A 60 -6.54 5.37 -1.57
C ALA A 60 -7.72 5.73 -0.66
N GLU A 61 -8.94 5.28 -1.00
CA GLU A 61 -10.16 5.49 -0.19
C GLU A 61 -10.02 4.96 1.25
N TYR A 62 -9.31 3.85 1.42
CA TYR A 62 -9.09 3.22 2.73
C TYR A 62 -7.83 3.71 3.46
N GLY A 63 -7.18 4.75 2.97
CA GLY A 63 -6.18 5.49 3.72
C GLY A 63 -4.74 5.40 3.20
N ALA A 64 -4.49 4.85 2.02
CA ALA A 64 -3.17 4.98 1.39
C ALA A 64 -2.93 6.42 0.91
N ASP A 65 -1.83 7.07 1.34
CA ASP A 65 -1.39 8.35 0.77
C ASP A 65 -0.72 8.16 -0.60
N ARG A 66 -0.11 6.99 -0.78
CA ARG A 66 0.58 6.58 -2.00
C ARG A 66 0.27 5.11 -2.30
N VAL A 67 0.16 4.77 -3.57
CA VAL A 67 0.14 3.38 -4.04
C VAL A 67 1.35 3.14 -4.93
N ILE A 68 2.16 2.13 -4.60
CA ILE A 68 3.16 1.58 -5.50
C ILE A 68 2.53 0.39 -6.20
N VAL A 69 2.53 0.42 -7.53
CA VAL A 69 1.96 -0.64 -8.37
C VAL A 69 3.10 -1.36 -9.08
N VAL A 70 3.13 -2.67 -8.93
CA VAL A 70 3.92 -3.56 -9.77
C VAL A 70 2.92 -4.37 -10.59
N ASP A 71 2.78 -4.01 -11.86
CA ASP A 71 1.85 -4.62 -12.80
C ASP A 71 2.65 -5.39 -13.86
N ASP A 72 2.65 -6.71 -13.76
CA ASP A 72 3.39 -7.60 -14.66
C ASP A 72 2.60 -8.91 -14.90
N PRO A 73 2.47 -9.38 -16.16
CA PRO A 73 1.78 -10.63 -16.48
C PRO A 73 2.30 -11.89 -15.76
N GLU A 74 3.57 -11.90 -15.35
CA GLU A 74 4.20 -13.02 -14.62
C GLU A 74 3.80 -13.07 -13.13
N LEU A 75 3.04 -12.07 -12.64
CA LEU A 75 2.61 -11.94 -11.25
C LEU A 75 1.12 -12.31 -11.05
N LYS A 76 0.59 -13.20 -11.89
CA LYS A 76 -0.78 -13.73 -11.77
C LYS A 76 -0.95 -14.67 -10.58
#